data_AF-A0A0F2NQF4-F1
#
_entry.id   AF-A0A0F2NQF4-F1
#
_cell.length_a   1.000
_cell.length_b   1.000
_cell.length_c   1.000
_cell.angle_alpha   90.00
_cell.angle_beta   90.00
_cell.angle_gamma   90.00
#
_symmetry.space_group_name_H-M   'P 1'
#
loop_
_entity.id
_entity.type
_entity.pdbx_description
1 polymer ?
#
loop_
_entity_poly.entity_id
_entity_poly.type
_entity_poly.pdbx_seq_one_letter_code
_entity_poly.pdbx_strand_id
1 'polypeptide(L)'
;MKHLQEYFETTKGFGVLATADGDGKVDAAVYSSPHFLEEGTLSFIMLDRLTHHNLQSNPFATFLFVEDGTGYKGKRLFLKKVREENNPELIAKLKRRKATEKPEESRFLMYFTLEKELSLIASQDE
;
A
#
# COMPACT_ATOMS: atom_id res chain seq x y z
N MET A 1 1.98 -14.53 5.45
CA MET A 1 1.00 -13.44 5.30
C MET A 1 0.08 -13.23 6.51
N LYS A 2 -0.46 -14.28 7.17
CA LYS A 2 -1.35 -14.14 8.35
C LYS A 2 -0.80 -13.24 9.47
N HIS A 3 0.47 -13.41 9.85
CA HIS A 3 1.15 -12.53 10.81
C HIS A 3 1.15 -11.05 10.39
N LEU A 4 1.36 -10.77 9.10
CA LEU A 4 1.42 -9.40 8.60
C LEU A 4 0.03 -8.76 8.57
N GLN A 5 -0.99 -9.52 8.22
CA GLN A 5 -2.38 -9.10 8.33
C GLN A 5 -2.73 -8.72 9.77
N GLU A 6 -2.48 -9.62 10.72
CA GLU A 6 -2.74 -9.37 12.15
C GLU A 6 -1.99 -8.13 12.66
N TYR A 7 -0.73 -7.96 12.24
CA TYR A 7 0.06 -6.78 12.55
C TYR A 7 -0.65 -5.49 12.10
N PHE A 8 -1.09 -5.38 10.85
CA PHE A 8 -1.74 -4.17 10.34
C PHE A 8 -3.19 -3.97 10.82
N GLU A 9 -3.86 -5.03 11.28
CA GLU A 9 -5.19 -4.94 11.89
C GLU A 9 -5.14 -4.40 13.32
N THR A 10 -4.08 -4.72 14.06
CA THR A 10 -3.91 -4.36 15.48
C THR A 10 -3.01 -3.14 15.71
N THR A 11 -2.19 -2.77 14.71
CA THR A 11 -1.21 -1.69 14.83
C THR A 11 -1.65 -0.45 14.09
N LYS A 12 -1.72 0.68 14.80
CA LYS A 12 -1.97 2.00 14.23
C LYS A 12 -0.65 2.67 13.86
N GLY A 13 -0.70 3.52 12.84
CA GLY A 13 0.50 4.18 12.34
C GLY A 13 0.28 4.98 11.08
N PHE A 14 1.39 5.48 10.54
CA PHE A 14 1.47 6.30 9.34
C PHE A 14 2.14 5.54 8.20
N GLY A 15 1.50 5.51 7.03
CA GLY A 15 1.95 4.78 5.85
C GLY A 15 2.33 5.69 4.69
N VAL A 16 3.46 5.40 4.04
CA VAL A 16 3.92 6.05 2.81
C VAL A 16 4.14 4.97 1.76
N LEU A 17 3.51 5.12 0.59
CA LEU A 17 3.75 4.27 -0.57
C LEU A 17 4.62 5.04 -1.56
N ALA A 18 5.81 4.50 -1.83
CA ALA A 18 6.73 5.01 -2.83
C ALA A 18 6.62 4.20 -4.12
N THR A 19 6.65 4.89 -5.26
CA THR A 19 6.62 4.32 -6.62
C THR A 19 7.62 5.07 -7.51
N ALA A 20 7.87 4.56 -8.70
CA ALA A 20 8.62 5.27 -9.73
C ALA A 20 8.01 5.00 -11.10
N ASP A 21 8.18 5.91 -12.05
CA ASP A 21 7.84 5.64 -13.46
C ASP A 21 8.89 4.74 -14.15
N GLY A 22 8.68 4.47 -15.44
CA GLY A 22 9.60 3.67 -16.27
C GLY A 22 10.96 4.35 -16.55
N ASP A 23 11.05 5.67 -16.37
CA ASP A 23 12.31 6.43 -16.48
C ASP A 23 13.05 6.51 -15.13
N GLY A 24 12.44 5.98 -14.06
CA GLY A 24 13.01 5.98 -12.71
C GLY A 24 12.74 7.26 -11.90
N LYS A 25 11.82 8.14 -12.33
CA LYS A 25 11.41 9.30 -11.52
C LYS A 25 10.51 8.84 -10.39
N VAL A 26 10.91 9.17 -9.16
CA VAL A 26 10.28 8.67 -7.94
C VAL A 26 9.12 9.57 -7.46
N ASP A 27 8.12 8.94 -6.85
CA ASP A 27 7.01 9.56 -6.12
C ASP A 27 6.84 8.88 -4.76
N ALA A 28 6.31 9.61 -3.77
CA ALA A 28 5.94 9.08 -2.48
C ALA A 28 4.68 9.77 -1.96
N ALA A 29 3.64 8.99 -1.68
CA ALA A 29 2.35 9.48 -1.24
C ALA A 29 1.87 8.77 0.03
N VAL A 30 1.07 9.48 0.82
CA VAL A 30 0.50 8.93 2.06
C VAL A 30 -0.61 7.94 1.72
N TYR A 31 -0.52 6.74 2.29
CA TYR A 31 -1.51 5.68 2.13
C TYR A 31 -1.89 5.06 3.47
N SER A 32 -3.13 4.60 3.58
CA SER A 32 -3.55 3.74 4.69
C SER A 32 -2.91 2.36 4.58
N SER A 33 -2.86 1.60 5.68
CA SER A 33 -2.39 0.21 5.68
C SER A 33 -3.05 -0.62 4.57
N PRO A 34 -2.36 -1.58 3.95
CA PRO A 34 -2.92 -2.41 2.89
C PRO A 34 -4.15 -3.19 3.36
N HIS A 35 -4.98 -3.59 2.42
CA HIS A 35 -5.96 -4.66 2.63
C HIS A 35 -5.28 -6.00 2.34
N PHE A 36 -5.52 -6.98 3.20
CA PHE A 36 -5.07 -8.36 2.99
C PHE A 36 -6.25 -9.14 2.42
N LEU A 37 -6.06 -9.69 1.22
CA LEU A 37 -7.05 -10.47 0.50
C LEU A 37 -6.62 -11.94 0.48
N GLU A 38 -7.42 -12.78 -0.18
CA GLU A 38 -7.15 -14.20 -0.34
C GLU A 38 -5.76 -14.45 -0.98
N GLU A 39 -5.24 -15.65 -0.74
CA GLU A 39 -3.98 -16.14 -1.33
C GLU A 39 -2.73 -15.31 -0.99
N GLY A 40 -2.80 -14.47 0.05
CA GLY A 40 -1.66 -13.67 0.50
C GLY A 40 -1.39 -12.46 -0.38
N THR A 41 -2.41 -11.95 -1.08
CA THR A 41 -2.29 -10.74 -1.88
C THR A 41 -2.55 -9.50 -1.03
N LEU A 42 -1.72 -8.46 -1.18
CA LEU A 42 -1.93 -7.15 -0.58
C LEU A 42 -2.63 -6.23 -1.58
N SER A 43 -3.50 -5.34 -1.11
CA SER A 43 -4.13 -4.37 -2.00
C SER A 43 -4.28 -2.97 -1.44
N PHE A 44 -4.28 -2.01 -2.36
CA PHE A 44 -4.50 -0.59 -2.09
C PHE A 44 -5.58 -0.06 -3.02
N ILE A 45 -6.42 0.84 -2.50
CA ILE A 45 -7.35 1.60 -3.33
C ILE A 45 -6.64 2.89 -3.74
N MET A 46 -6.41 3.06 -5.04
CA MET A 46 -5.74 4.22 -5.61
C MET A 46 -6.73 5.07 -6.41
N LEU A 47 -6.51 6.38 -6.43
CA LEU A 47 -7.16 7.30 -7.37
C LEU A 47 -6.34 7.34 -8.66
N ASP A 48 -6.95 7.79 -9.76
CA ASP A 48 -6.25 7.99 -11.03
C ASP A 48 -5.28 9.18 -10.97
N ARG A 49 -4.12 8.96 -10.35
CA ARG A 49 -3.09 9.96 -10.05
C ARG A 49 -1.69 9.39 -10.25
N LEU A 50 -0.66 10.18 -9.93
CA LEU A 50 0.75 9.85 -10.20
C LEU A 50 1.16 8.46 -9.70
N THR A 51 0.86 8.08 -8.46
CA THR A 51 1.17 6.75 -7.92
C THR A 51 0.54 5.62 -8.74
N HIS A 52 -0.72 5.79 -9.19
CA HIS A 52 -1.38 4.83 -10.08
C HIS A 52 -0.71 4.78 -11.47
N HIS A 53 -0.41 5.95 -12.04
CA HIS A 53 0.22 6.08 -13.35
C HIS A 53 1.62 5.44 -13.39
N ASN A 54 2.43 5.68 -12.36
CA ASN A 54 3.75 5.06 -12.19
C ASN A 54 3.66 3.53 -12.30
N LEU A 55 2.67 2.93 -11.62
CA LEU A 55 2.42 1.49 -11.59
C LEU A 55 1.92 0.89 -12.92
N GLN A 56 1.64 1.71 -13.93
CA GLN A 56 1.35 1.22 -15.29
C GLN A 56 2.62 0.94 -16.08
N SER A 57 3.71 1.66 -15.78
CA SER A 57 5.01 1.51 -16.46
C SER A 57 6.04 0.72 -15.65
N ASN A 58 5.92 0.74 -14.32
CA ASN A 58 6.84 0.08 -13.41
C ASN A 58 6.06 -0.61 -12.27
N PRO A 59 6.06 -1.95 -12.18
CA PRO A 59 5.19 -2.66 -11.25
C PRO A 59 5.67 -2.61 -9.79
N PHE A 60 6.82 -2.01 -9.49
CA PHE A 60 7.41 -2.06 -8.16
C PHE A 60 6.98 -0.88 -7.28
N ALA A 61 6.72 -1.18 -6.00
CA ALA A 61 6.43 -0.19 -4.98
C ALA A 61 7.09 -0.57 -3.66
N THR A 62 7.28 0.42 -2.78
CA THR A 62 7.68 0.18 -1.39
C THR A 62 6.70 0.87 -0.45
N PHE A 63 6.13 0.13 0.50
CA PHE A 63 5.30 0.68 1.56
C PHE A 63 6.09 0.76 2.85
N LEU A 64 6.34 1.98 3.31
CA LEU A 64 6.96 2.27 4.60
C LEU A 64 5.84 2.57 5.60
N PHE A 65 5.84 1.85 6.72
CA PHE A 65 4.89 2.05 7.80
C PHE A 65 5.62 2.33 9.10
N VAL A 66 5.21 3.40 9.77
CA VAL A 66 5.71 3.80 11.10
C VAL A 66 4.58 3.62 12.10
N GLU A 67 4.83 2.86 13.17
CA GLU A 67 3.87 2.66 14.26
C GLU A 67 3.64 3.97 15.03
N ASP A 68 2.42 4.16 15.53
CA ASP A 68 2.15 5.23 16.51
C ASP A 68 2.93 4.94 17.81
N GLY A 69 3.61 5.95 18.35
CA GLY A 69 4.33 5.83 19.63
C GLY A 69 5.68 6.53 19.63
N THR A 70 6.53 6.16 20.60
CA THR A 70 7.90 6.67 20.71
C THR A 70 8.90 5.74 20.01
N GLY A 71 9.93 6.33 19.38
CA GLY A 71 10.94 5.60 18.62
C GLY A 71 10.52 5.30 17.17
N TYR A 72 11.34 4.52 16.48
CA TYR A 72 11.11 4.14 15.07
C TYR A 72 10.81 2.64 14.97
N LYS A 73 9.58 2.26 15.30
CA LYS A 73 9.06 0.91 15.06
C LYS A 73 8.19 0.91 13.82
N GLY A 74 8.16 -0.21 13.12
CA GLY A 74 7.42 -0.33 11.88
C GLY A 74 8.00 -1.33 10.92
N LYS A 75 7.49 -1.31 9.69
CA LYS A 75 7.86 -2.24 8.62
C LYS A 75 8.08 -1.52 7.30
N ARG A 76 8.96 -2.07 6.49
CA ARG A 76 9.12 -1.76 5.06
C ARG A 76 8.72 -2.99 4.26
N LEU A 77 7.71 -2.82 3.41
CA LEU A 77 7.23 -3.86 2.51
C LEU A 77 7.63 -3.50 1.08
N PHE A 78 8.31 -4.43 0.41
CA PHE A 78 8.64 -4.31 -1.00
C PHE A 78 7.62 -5.10 -1.78
N LEU A 79 6.99 -4.45 -2.74
CA LEU A 79 5.77 -4.92 -3.39
C LEU A 79 5.95 -4.97 -4.89
N LYS A 80 5.30 -5.94 -5.53
CA LYS A 80 5.20 -6.03 -6.99
C LYS A 80 3.73 -6.14 -7.39
N LYS A 81 3.26 -5.21 -8.22
CA LYS A 81 1.91 -5.21 -8.79
C LYS A 81 1.73 -6.47 -9.62
N VAL A 82 0.61 -7.16 -9.41
CA VAL A 82 0.22 -8.36 -10.18
C VAL A 82 -1.01 -8.12 -11.05
N ARG A 83 -1.97 -7.33 -10.58
CA ARG A 83 -3.17 -6.96 -11.33
C ARG A 83 -3.85 -5.73 -10.73
N GLU A 84 -4.84 -5.20 -11.44
CA GLU A 84 -5.74 -4.18 -10.94
C GLU A 84 -7.16 -4.44 -11.43
N GLU A 85 -8.15 -3.85 -10.76
CA GLU A 85 -9.53 -3.78 -11.26
C GLU A 85 -10.21 -2.48 -10.79
N ASN A 86 -11.27 -2.08 -11.47
CA ASN A 86 -12.02 -0.85 -11.19
C ASN A 86 -13.49 -1.10 -10.84
N ASN A 87 -13.82 -2.29 -10.32
CA ASN A 87 -15.18 -2.65 -9.93
C ASN A 87 -15.68 -1.73 -8.78
N PRO A 88 -16.68 -0.86 -9.01
CA PRO A 88 -17.14 0.10 -8.01
C PRO A 88 -17.73 -0.56 -6.75
N GLU A 89 -18.40 -1.70 -6.89
CA GLU A 89 -19.04 -2.41 -5.77
C GLU A 89 -17.99 -3.01 -4.83
N LEU A 90 -16.96 -3.65 -5.40
CA LEU A 90 -15.86 -4.22 -4.62
C LEU A 90 -15.07 -3.13 -3.89
N ILE A 91 -14.76 -2.04 -4.60
CA ILE A 91 -14.07 -0.88 -4.02
C ILE A 91 -14.91 -0.26 -2.90
N ALA A 92 -16.24 -0.16 -3.07
CA ALA A 92 -17.13 0.36 -2.04
C ALA A 92 -17.13 -0.51 -0.78
N LYS A 93 -17.10 -1.84 -0.91
CA LYS A 93 -17.02 -2.78 0.22
C LYS A 93 -15.71 -2.66 1.02
N LEU A 94 -14.59 -2.38 0.35
CA LEU A 94 -13.27 -2.32 0.98
C LEU A 94 -12.93 -0.94 1.57
N LYS A 95 -13.61 0.13 1.16
CA LYS A 95 -13.35 1.48 1.67
C LYS A 95 -13.57 1.58 3.19
N ARG A 96 -12.49 1.91 3.93
CA ARG A 96 -12.55 2.13 5.39
C ARG A 96 -13.20 3.46 5.81
N ARG A 97 -13.19 4.48 4.94
CA ARG A 97 -13.78 5.81 5.20
C ARG A 97 -14.87 6.10 4.19
N LYS A 98 -16.01 6.63 4.65
CA LYS A 98 -16.94 7.39 3.79
C LYS A 98 -16.21 8.67 3.42
N ALA A 99 -15.58 8.70 2.24
CA ALA A 99 -14.98 9.92 1.73
C ALA A 99 -16.07 10.99 1.65
N THR A 100 -15.73 12.25 1.95
CA THR A 100 -16.51 13.39 1.47
C THR A 100 -16.60 13.23 -0.04
N GLU A 101 -17.81 12.92 -0.52
CA GLU A 101 -18.05 12.56 -1.90
C GLU A 101 -17.71 13.76 -2.79
N LYS A 102 -16.51 13.76 -3.37
CA LYS A 102 -16.33 14.37 -4.67
C LYS A 102 -16.79 13.31 -5.68
N PRO A 103 -17.94 13.50 -6.34
CA PRO A 103 -18.31 12.65 -7.45
C PRO A 103 -17.21 12.80 -8.51
N GLU A 104 -16.86 11.72 -9.21
CA GLU A 104 -16.08 11.67 -10.46
C GLU A 104 -14.60 11.22 -10.45
N GLU A 105 -13.91 11.04 -9.32
CA GLU A 105 -12.55 10.47 -9.41
C GLU A 105 -12.58 8.92 -9.52
N SER A 106 -12.11 8.39 -10.66
CA SER A 106 -11.89 6.97 -10.90
C SER A 106 -11.00 6.34 -9.82
N ARG A 107 -11.36 5.12 -9.41
CA ARG A 107 -10.64 4.36 -8.38
C ARG A 107 -10.29 2.99 -8.88
N PHE A 108 -9.12 2.53 -8.46
CA PHE A 108 -8.55 1.25 -8.84
C PHE A 108 -8.17 0.49 -7.58
N LEU A 109 -8.56 -0.79 -7.54
CA LEU A 109 -8.07 -1.73 -6.56
C LEU A 109 -6.83 -2.40 -7.14
N MET A 110 -5.68 -2.06 -6.56
CA MET A 110 -4.36 -2.48 -7.00
C MET A 110 -3.90 -3.67 -6.16
N TYR A 111 -3.49 -4.75 -6.81
CA TYR A 111 -3.09 -6.00 -6.15
C TYR A 111 -1.58 -6.22 -6.26
N PHE A 112 -0.97 -6.65 -5.16
CA PHE A 112 0.48 -6.82 -5.04
C PHE A 112 0.87 -8.14 -4.37
N THR A 113 1.99 -8.71 -4.82
CA THR A 113 2.76 -9.70 -4.07
C THR A 113 3.78 -8.99 -3.16
N LEU A 114 4.09 -9.62 -2.03
CA LEU A 114 5.17 -9.21 -1.14
C LEU A 114 6.46 -9.85 -1.61
N GLU A 115 7.41 -9.03 -2.06
CA GLU A 115 8.74 -9.48 -2.48
C GLU A 115 9.68 -9.58 -1.28
N LYS A 116 9.58 -8.64 -0.34
CA LYS A 116 10.43 -8.59 0.85
C LYS A 116 9.76 -7.82 1.99
N GLU A 117 9.99 -8.27 3.22
CA GLU A 117 9.66 -7.55 4.45
C GLU A 117 10.95 -7.20 5.19
N LEU A 118 11.05 -5.97 5.70
CA LEU A 118 12.12 -5.53 6.59
C LEU A 118 11.55 -4.73 7.76
N SER A 119 12.27 -4.70 8.88
CA SER A 119 12.06 -3.71 9.94
C SER A 119 12.24 -2.28 9.41
N LEU A 120 11.54 -1.32 10.04
CA LEU A 120 11.61 0.09 9.66
C LEU A 120 13.04 0.64 9.69
N ILE A 121 13.76 0.34 10.77
CA ILE A 121 15.18 0.59 10.94
C ILE A 121 15.92 -0.75 11.04
N ALA A 122 17.22 -0.75 10.77
CA ALA A 122 18.06 -1.92 11.03
C ALA A 122 17.94 -2.30 12.50
N SER A 123 17.77 -3.59 12.81
CA SER A 123 18.02 -4.09 14.16
C SER A 123 19.51 -3.86 14.46
N GLN A 124 19.85 -3.43 15.67
CA GLN A 124 21.25 -3.42 16.12
C GLN A 124 21.82 -4.83 16.31
N ASP A 125 20.98 -5.86 16.15
CA ASP A 125 21.34 -7.26 16.24
C ASP A 125 21.15 -7.92 14.85
N GLU A 126 22.23 -7.94 14.06
CA GLU A 126 22.59 -8.98 13.08
C GLU A 126 24.12 -9.16 13.11
#